data_AF-A0A2E0ERA3-F1
#
_entry.id   AF-A0A2E0ERA3-F1
#
_cell.length_a   1.000
_cell.length_b   1.000
_cell.length_c   1.000
_cell.angle_alpha   90.00
_cell.angle_beta   90.00
_cell.angle_gamma   90.00
#
_symmetry.space_group_name_H-M   'P 1'
#
loop_
_entity.id
_entity.type
_entity.pdbx_description
1 polymer ?
#
loop_
_entity_poly.entity_id
_entity_poly.type
_entity_poly.pdbx_seq_one_letter_code
_entity_poly.pdbx_strand_id
1 'polypeptide(L)'
;MSTQKYYYGTGKRKSAIARVRIYSGNKPGGVTVNGKPLQEAIPVEIWQKSATRPLELLDVAGNLSVIAKTHGGGISGQADALSLGISRALIKMDPSYRKKLKTKGLLTRDSRVKESKKYGLKRARKAQQFTKR
;
A
#
# COMPACT_ATOMS: atom_id res chain seq x y z
N MET A 1 25.58 2.58 -17.35
CA MET A 1 24.65 2.44 -16.21
C MET A 1 23.95 1.08 -16.34
N SER A 2 24.08 0.16 -15.38
CA SER A 2 23.47 -1.16 -15.53
C SER A 2 21.95 -1.05 -15.42
N THR A 3 21.25 -1.49 -16.47
CA THR A 3 19.79 -1.46 -16.55
C THR A 3 19.23 -2.65 -15.78
N GLN A 4 19.23 -2.58 -14.45
CA GLN A 4 18.70 -3.67 -13.63
C GLN A 4 17.19 -3.80 -13.85
N LYS A 5 16.74 -4.97 -14.31
CA LYS A 5 15.32 -5.26 -14.57
C LYS A 5 14.52 -5.15 -13.26
N TYR A 6 13.47 -4.34 -13.28
CA TYR A 6 12.57 -4.17 -12.14
C TYR A 6 11.11 -4.35 -12.56
N TYR A 7 10.31 -4.89 -11.64
CA TYR A 7 8.87 -5.01 -11.80
C TYR A 7 8.18 -3.83 -11.10
N TYR A 8 7.35 -3.11 -11.85
CA TYR A 8 6.75 -1.87 -11.38
C TYR A 8 5.29 -2.05 -10.95
N GLY A 9 4.96 -1.63 -9.74
CA GLY A 9 3.60 -1.61 -9.21
C GLY A 9 3.24 -0.26 -8.62
N THR A 10 1.95 0.09 -8.68
CA THR A 10 1.43 1.30 -8.01
C THR A 10 0.26 0.94 -7.13
N GLY A 11 0.22 1.48 -5.92
CA GLY A 11 -0.93 1.36 -5.03
C GLY A 11 -1.41 2.73 -4.58
N LYS A 12 -2.71 2.84 -4.30
CA LYS A 12 -3.36 4.09 -3.86
C LYS A 12 -4.37 3.77 -2.77
N ARG A 13 -4.39 4.55 -1.69
CA ARG A 13 -5.44 4.51 -0.67
C ARG A 13 -5.66 5.89 -0.08
N LYS A 14 -6.93 6.31 0.05
CA LYS A 14 -7.28 7.69 0.41
C LYS A 14 -6.51 8.67 -0.50
N SER A 15 -5.64 9.50 0.07
CA SER A 15 -4.73 10.42 -0.63
C SER A 15 -3.28 9.91 -0.74
N ALA A 16 -2.97 8.72 -0.22
CA ALA A 16 -1.64 8.14 -0.29
C ALA A 16 -1.41 7.40 -1.62
N ILE A 17 -0.24 7.59 -2.21
CA ILE A 17 0.22 6.94 -3.43
C ILE A 17 1.56 6.27 -3.14
N ALA A 18 1.66 4.98 -3.47
CA ALA A 18 2.89 4.19 -3.38
C ALA A 18 3.32 3.76 -4.79
N ARG A 19 4.56 4.10 -5.16
CA ARG A 19 5.23 3.61 -6.36
C ARG A 19 6.26 2.59 -5.93
N VAL A 20 6.09 1.35 -6.34
CA VAL A 20 6.89 0.21 -5.89
C VAL A 20 7.68 -0.35 -7.06
N ARG A 21 8.96 -0.63 -6.82
CA ARG A 21 9.85 -1.34 -7.72
C ARG A 21 10.35 -2.59 -6.99
N ILE A 22 10.12 -3.75 -7.59
CA ILE A 22 10.66 -5.02 -7.10
C ILE A 22 11.83 -5.42 -7.97
N TYR A 23 12.94 -5.76 -7.35
CA TYR A 23 14.14 -6.27 -7.99
C TYR A 23 14.32 -7.74 -7.61
N SER A 24 14.48 -8.59 -8.61
CA SER A 24 14.92 -9.98 -8.44
C SER A 24 16.45 -10.00 -8.48
N GLY A 25 17.11 -10.32 -7.36
CA GLY A 25 18.57 -10.36 -7.31
C GLY A 25 19.08 -11.13 -6.09
N ASN A 26 20.35 -11.55 -6.15
CA ASN A 26 21.05 -12.40 -5.16
C ASN A 26 21.28 -11.77 -3.76
N LYS A 27 20.77 -10.55 -3.49
CA LYS A 27 20.96 -9.91 -2.18
C LYS A 27 19.78 -10.23 -1.26
N PRO A 28 20.02 -10.37 0.06
CA PRO A 28 18.95 -10.62 1.03
C PRO A 28 17.87 -9.55 0.91
N GLY A 29 16.62 -10.03 0.83
CA GLY A 29 15.43 -9.21 0.63
C GLY A 29 15.24 -8.18 1.74
N GLY A 30 14.86 -6.97 1.33
CA GLY A 30 14.61 -5.87 2.24
C GLY A 30 13.57 -4.93 1.64
N VAL A 31 12.68 -4.43 2.49
CA VAL A 31 11.68 -3.42 2.12
C VAL A 31 12.19 -2.06 2.55
N THR A 32 12.46 -1.19 1.58
CA THR A 32 12.85 0.20 1.81
C THR A 32 11.76 1.14 1.33
N VAL A 33 11.46 2.13 2.15
CA VAL A 33 10.43 3.15 1.88
C VAL A 33 11.08 4.51 1.98
N ASN A 34 11.07 5.28 0.88
CA ASN A 34 11.68 6.61 0.81
C ASN A 34 13.17 6.65 1.24
N GLY A 35 13.92 5.59 0.98
CA GLY A 35 15.33 5.48 1.36
C GLY A 35 15.57 5.07 2.82
N LYS A 36 14.52 4.83 3.60
CA LYS A 36 14.56 4.34 4.98
C LYS A 36 14.14 2.88 5.07
N PRO A 37 14.59 2.11 6.07
CA PRO A 37 14.05 0.78 6.32
C PRO A 37 12.58 0.84 6.74
N LEU A 38 11.84 -0.25 6.53
CA LEU A 38 10.40 -0.32 6.81
C LEU A 38 10.05 0.07 8.25
N GLN A 39 10.86 -0.37 9.22
CA GLN A 39 10.66 -0.11 10.65
C GLN A 39 10.74 1.37 10.99
N GLU A 40 11.66 2.11 10.35
CA GLU A 40 11.80 3.55 10.58
C GLU A 40 10.72 4.35 9.84
N ALA A 41 10.35 3.92 8.62
CA ALA A 41 9.34 4.60 7.83
C ALA A 41 7.91 4.40 8.37
N ILE A 42 7.63 3.24 8.93
CA ILE A 42 6.33 2.86 9.48
C ILE A 42 6.57 2.31 10.89
N PRO A 43 6.52 3.12 11.95
CA PRO A 43 6.89 2.69 13.30
C PRO A 43 5.90 1.69 13.91
N VAL A 44 4.64 1.68 13.47
CA VAL A 44 3.59 0.82 14.04
C VAL A 44 3.60 -0.56 13.38
N GLU A 45 3.80 -1.60 14.19
CA GLU A 45 3.90 -3.00 13.73
C GLU A 45 2.70 -3.49 12.92
N ILE A 46 1.48 -3.10 13.32
CA ILE A 46 0.24 -3.51 12.62
C ILE A 46 0.28 -3.02 11.16
N TRP A 47 0.82 -1.84 10.92
CA TRP A 47 0.94 -1.26 9.58
C TRP A 47 2.12 -1.86 8.81
N GLN A 48 3.22 -2.21 9.50
CA GLN A 48 4.31 -2.98 8.89
C GLN A 48 3.81 -4.32 8.36
N LYS A 49 3.11 -5.10 9.21
CA LYS A 49 2.47 -6.37 8.82
C LYS A 49 1.49 -6.20 7.66
N SER A 50 0.73 -5.12 7.65
CA SER A 50 -0.20 -4.83 6.54
C SER A 50 0.53 -4.57 5.21
N ALA A 51 1.70 -3.94 5.26
CA ALA A 51 2.53 -3.68 4.08
C ALA A 51 3.25 -4.94 3.58
N THR A 52 3.71 -5.83 4.48
CA THR A 52 4.44 -7.06 4.17
C THR A 52 3.55 -8.26 3.86
N ARG A 53 2.27 -8.22 4.25
CA ARG A 53 1.26 -9.26 3.99
C ARG A 53 1.30 -9.93 2.60
N PRO A 54 1.43 -9.21 1.46
CA PRO A 54 1.52 -9.87 0.15
C PRO A 54 2.80 -10.68 -0.07
N LEU A 55 3.91 -10.29 0.58
CA LEU A 55 5.18 -11.04 0.53
C LEU A 55 5.11 -12.29 1.41
N GLU A 56 4.52 -12.15 2.60
CA GLU A 56 4.28 -13.26 3.54
C GLU A 56 3.34 -14.30 2.95
N LEU A 57 2.25 -13.87 2.28
CA LEU A 57 1.29 -14.80 1.67
C LEU A 57 1.90 -15.70 0.57
N LEU A 58 2.95 -15.23 -0.07
CA LEU A 58 3.62 -15.94 -1.17
C LEU A 58 4.96 -16.54 -0.73
N ASP A 59 5.33 -16.42 0.54
CA ASP A 59 6.61 -16.88 1.10
C ASP A 59 7.85 -16.35 0.34
N VAL A 60 7.75 -15.15 -0.24
CA VAL A 60 8.83 -14.51 -1.05
C VAL A 60 9.54 -13.36 -0.34
N ALA A 61 9.31 -13.19 0.97
CA ALA A 61 9.82 -12.05 1.73
C ALA A 61 11.36 -11.96 1.73
N GLY A 62 12.08 -13.09 1.71
CA GLY A 62 13.55 -13.12 1.74
C GLY A 62 14.23 -13.00 0.37
N ASN A 63 13.50 -13.22 -0.72
CA ASN A 63 14.09 -13.40 -2.06
C ASN A 63 14.05 -12.12 -2.92
N LEU A 64 13.31 -11.11 -2.49
CA LEU A 64 13.00 -9.93 -3.29
C LEU A 64 13.42 -8.66 -2.57
N SER A 65 14.06 -7.75 -3.29
CA SER A 65 14.32 -6.39 -2.80
C SER A 65 13.19 -5.47 -3.27
N VAL A 66 12.54 -4.80 -2.32
CA VAL A 66 11.42 -3.90 -2.58
C VAL A 66 11.84 -2.47 -2.28
N ILE A 67 11.83 -1.62 -3.30
CA ILE A 67 12.08 -0.19 -3.16
C ILE A 67 10.78 0.55 -3.46
N ALA A 68 10.28 1.26 -2.46
CA ALA A 68 9.05 2.02 -2.56
C ALA A 68 9.29 3.50 -2.34
N LYS A 69 8.61 4.32 -3.16
CA LYS A 69 8.44 5.74 -2.93
C LYS A 69 6.98 6.03 -2.62
N THR A 70 6.72 6.56 -1.43
CA THR A 70 5.37 6.91 -0.96
C THR A 70 5.24 8.43 -0.81
N HIS A 71 4.09 8.96 -1.18
CA HIS A 71 3.75 10.37 -0.95
C HIS A 71 2.24 10.53 -0.68
N GLY A 72 1.90 11.59 0.05
CA GLY A 72 0.53 11.92 0.43
C GLY A 72 -0.06 11.06 1.54
N GLY A 73 -1.22 11.48 2.05
CA GLY A 73 -1.95 10.79 3.11
C GLY A 73 -1.22 10.79 4.46
N GLY A 74 -1.32 9.67 5.16
CA GLY A 74 -0.62 9.43 6.43
C GLY A 74 -0.18 7.96 6.51
N ILE A 75 0.53 7.59 7.58
CA ILE A 75 1.27 6.32 7.71
C ILE A 75 0.38 5.10 7.43
N SER A 76 -0.82 5.02 8.03
CA SER A 76 -1.78 3.94 7.76
C SER A 76 -2.15 3.84 6.27
N GLY A 77 -2.51 4.97 5.65
CA GLY A 77 -2.88 4.98 4.23
C GLY A 77 -1.71 4.61 3.32
N GLN A 78 -0.49 4.99 3.70
CA GLN A 78 0.73 4.64 2.97
C GLN A 78 1.06 3.15 3.07
N ALA A 79 0.88 2.52 4.24
CA ALA A 79 1.11 1.10 4.45
C ALA A 79 0.19 0.23 3.57
N ASP A 80 -1.09 0.57 3.52
CA ASP A 80 -2.06 -0.13 2.69
C ASP A 80 -1.84 0.14 1.19
N ALA A 81 -1.44 1.37 0.82
CA ALA A 81 -1.06 1.70 -0.55
C ALA A 81 0.18 0.89 -0.98
N LEU A 82 1.15 0.73 -0.08
CA LEU A 82 2.32 -0.14 -0.27
C LEU A 82 1.91 -1.58 -0.54
N SER A 83 1.01 -2.13 0.28
CA SER A 83 0.48 -3.50 0.14
C SER A 83 -0.12 -3.74 -1.26
N LEU A 84 -0.95 -2.81 -1.75
CA LEU A 84 -1.52 -2.89 -3.09
C LEU A 84 -0.46 -2.72 -4.20
N GLY A 85 0.52 -1.85 -3.98
CA GLY A 85 1.63 -1.61 -4.91
C GLY A 85 2.51 -2.86 -5.08
N ILE A 86 2.88 -3.50 -3.97
CA ILE A 86 3.64 -4.75 -3.94
C ILE A 86 2.87 -5.86 -4.65
N SER A 87 1.58 -6.04 -4.32
CA SER A 87 0.73 -7.06 -4.96
C SER A 87 0.66 -6.91 -6.48
N ARG A 88 0.59 -5.68 -6.99
CA ARG A 88 0.58 -5.40 -8.43
C ARG A 88 1.93 -5.62 -9.09
N ALA A 89 3.02 -5.31 -8.41
CA ALA A 89 4.37 -5.59 -8.91
C ALA A 89 4.64 -7.11 -8.98
N LEU A 90 4.19 -7.87 -7.97
CA LEU A 90 4.32 -9.33 -7.93
C LEU A 90 3.57 -10.02 -9.07
N ILE A 91 2.36 -9.55 -9.41
CA ILE A 91 1.62 -10.09 -10.58
C ILE A 91 2.37 -9.87 -11.90
N LYS A 92 3.10 -8.75 -12.03
CA LYS A 92 3.90 -8.51 -13.24
C LYS A 92 5.16 -9.37 -13.30
N MET A 93 5.64 -9.82 -12.15
CA MET A 93 6.75 -10.76 -12.08
C MET A 93 6.30 -12.17 -12.44
N ASP A 94 5.22 -12.65 -11.81
CA ASP A 94 4.59 -13.93 -12.13
C ASP A 94 3.05 -13.79 -12.10
N PRO A 95 2.38 -13.94 -13.26
CA PRO A 95 0.92 -13.89 -13.36
C PRO A 95 0.20 -14.95 -12.51
N SER A 96 0.86 -16.06 -12.18
CA SER A 96 0.29 -17.19 -11.41
C SER A 96 -0.13 -16.77 -10.00
N TYR A 97 0.52 -15.76 -9.41
CA TYR A 97 0.21 -15.25 -8.09
C TYR A 97 -1.13 -14.53 -7.99
N ARG A 98 -1.73 -14.16 -9.13
CA ARG A 98 -3.01 -13.41 -9.17
C ARG A 98 -4.13 -14.15 -8.42
N LYS A 99 -4.24 -15.47 -8.58
CA LYS A 99 -5.32 -16.25 -7.93
C LYS A 99 -5.20 -16.18 -6.41
N LYS A 100 -4.01 -16.46 -5.85
CA LYS A 100 -3.73 -16.40 -4.40
C LYS A 100 -3.99 -15.01 -3.83
N LEU A 101 -3.46 -13.97 -4.49
CA LEU A 101 -3.63 -12.56 -4.05
C LEU A 101 -5.09 -12.09 -4.11
N LYS A 102 -5.83 -12.50 -5.14
CA LYS A 102 -7.25 -12.14 -5.31
C LYS A 102 -8.11 -12.76 -4.21
N THR A 103 -7.91 -14.04 -3.90
CA THR A 103 -8.69 -14.74 -2.86
C THR A 103 -8.51 -14.11 -1.48
N LYS A 104 -7.33 -13.56 -1.17
CA LYS A 104 -7.07 -12.83 0.09
C LYS A 104 -7.43 -11.33 0.03
N GLY A 105 -8.01 -10.84 -1.06
CA GLY A 105 -8.49 -9.46 -1.19
C GLY A 105 -7.41 -8.39 -1.39
N LEU A 106 -6.16 -8.77 -1.69
CA LEU A 106 -5.01 -7.85 -1.75
C LEU A 106 -4.92 -7.04 -3.06
N LEU A 107 -5.75 -7.37 -4.05
CA LEU A 107 -5.79 -6.69 -5.35
C LEU A 107 -6.86 -5.60 -5.43
N THR A 108 -7.83 -5.62 -4.52
CA THR A 108 -8.92 -4.66 -4.49
C THR A 108 -8.42 -3.38 -3.86
N ARG A 109 -8.57 -2.26 -4.57
CA ARG A 109 -8.34 -0.95 -4.00
C ARG A 109 -9.48 -0.64 -3.02
N ASP A 110 -9.16 -0.27 -1.79
CA ASP A 110 -10.15 0.33 -0.89
C ASP A 110 -10.59 1.68 -1.46
N SER A 111 -11.83 1.73 -1.95
CA SER A 111 -12.42 2.90 -2.60
C SER A 111 -12.93 3.94 -1.60
N ARG A 112 -12.95 3.64 -0.31
CA ARG A 112 -13.48 4.55 0.72
C ARG A 112 -12.60 5.78 0.87
N VAL A 113 -13.21 6.94 0.68
CA VAL A 113 -12.59 8.26 0.87
C VAL A 113 -13.49 9.07 1.81
N LYS A 114 -12.91 10.03 2.53
CA LYS A 114 -13.66 10.94 3.40
C LYS A 114 -14.71 11.68 2.57
N GLU A 115 -15.97 11.56 2.94
CA GLU A 115 -17.05 12.35 2.35
C GLU A 115 -16.81 13.85 2.61
N SER A 116 -17.13 14.68 1.60
CA SER A 116 -17.04 16.12 1.73
C SER A 116 -18.06 16.64 2.75
N LYS A 117 -17.80 17.83 3.30
CA LYS A 117 -18.77 18.53 4.15
C LYS A 117 -19.89 19.07 3.25
N LYS A 118 -21.13 18.60 3.47
CA LYS A 118 -22.31 19.17 2.79
C LYS A 118 -22.66 20.53 3.41
N TYR A 119 -23.20 21.44 2.61
CA TYR A 119 -23.67 22.74 3.09
C TYR A 119 -24.79 22.55 4.13
N GLY A 120 -24.93 23.49 5.07
CA GLY A 120 -25.89 23.40 6.17
C GLY A 120 -25.58 22.36 7.27
N LEU A 121 -24.65 21.43 7.05
CA LEU A 121 -24.25 20.42 8.04
C LEU A 121 -22.96 20.80 8.78
N LYS A 122 -22.82 20.36 10.04
CA LYS A 122 -21.60 20.56 10.85
C LYS A 122 -20.43 19.71 10.33
N ARG A 123 -20.70 18.52 9.81
CA ARG A 123 -19.74 17.58 9.17
C ARG A 123 -20.44 16.86 8.01
N ALA A 124 -19.79 15.86 7.38
CA ALA A 124 -20.33 15.14 6.22
C ALA A 124 -21.82 14.75 6.31
N ARG A 125 -22.27 14.25 7.48
CA ARG A 125 -23.67 13.86 7.73
C ARG A 125 -24.24 14.38 9.06
N LYS A 126 -23.48 15.19 9.81
CA LYS A 126 -23.91 15.67 11.15
C LYS A 126 -24.75 16.93 10.99
N ALA A 127 -26.07 16.80 11.13
CA ALA A 127 -26.98 17.93 11.19
C ALA A 127 -26.82 18.74 12.48
N GLN A 128 -27.24 20.00 12.45
CA GLN A 128 -27.46 20.77 13.67
C GLN A 128 -28.71 20.23 14.39
N GLN A 129 -28.77 20.42 15.70
CA GLN A 129 -30.01 20.14 16.42
C GLN A 129 -31.06 21.14 15.94
N PHE A 130 -32.23 20.64 15.54
CA PHE A 130 -33.35 21.44 15.09
C PHE A 130 -34.40 21.49 16.20
N THR A 131 -34.86 22.70 16.55
CA THR A 131 -36.00 22.91 17.43
C THR A 131 -37.21 23.30 16.58
N LYS A 132 -38.25 22.48 16.64
CA LYS A 132 -39.57 22.87 16.15
C LYS A 132 -40.26 23.58 17.31
N ARG A 133 -40.30 24.92 17.25
CA ARG A 133 -40.81 25.85 18.28
C ARG A 133 -39.76 26.31 19.29
#